data_AF-A0A6M2F8V9-F1
#
_entry.id   AF-A0A6M2F8V9-F1
#
_cell.length_a   1.000
_cell.length_b   1.000
_cell.length_c   1.000
_cell.angle_alpha   90.00
_cell.angle_beta   90.00
_cell.angle_gamma   90.00
#
_symmetry.space_group_name_H-M   'P 1'
#
loop_
_entity.id
_entity.type
_entity.pdbx_description
1 polymer ?
#
loop_
_entity_poly.entity_id
_entity_poly.type
_entity_poly.pdbx_seq_one_letter_code
_entity_poly.pdbx_strand_id
1 'polypeptide(L)'
;MFKDGLNLHNYAEMALHGRVSEVVEPILLREDVESSIHSSHRMNHIETGKILDCLISIIKIGVACSVELPRERMDMSIVVAELHRIRDILSGTRIRGQQENVSLREGA
;
A
#
# COMPACT_ATOMS: atom_id res chain seq x y z
N MET A 1 -6.51 -19.12 -10.61
CA MET A 1 -6.82 -19.72 -9.29
C MET A 1 -5.51 -19.89 -8.53
N PHE A 2 -5.48 -19.59 -7.23
CA PHE A 2 -4.30 -19.78 -6.37
C PHE A 2 -3.97 -21.28 -6.23
N LYS A 3 -2.68 -21.61 -6.04
CA LYS A 3 -2.18 -22.99 -5.88
C LYS A 3 -1.76 -23.24 -4.43
N ASP A 4 -1.50 -24.49 -4.08
CA ASP A 4 -0.86 -24.88 -2.81
C ASP A 4 -1.65 -24.50 -1.55
N GLY A 5 -2.99 -24.46 -1.66
CA GLY A 5 -3.86 -24.07 -0.56
C GLY A 5 -3.85 -22.56 -0.25
N LEU A 6 -3.16 -21.76 -1.07
CA LEU A 6 -3.19 -20.30 -0.94
C LEU A 6 -4.55 -19.75 -1.36
N ASN A 7 -4.90 -18.63 -0.75
CA ASN A 7 -6.00 -17.77 -1.15
C ASN A 7 -5.44 -16.34 -1.37
N LEU A 8 -6.31 -15.40 -1.76
CA LEU A 8 -5.89 -14.02 -2.00
C LEU A 8 -5.27 -13.36 -0.75
N HIS A 9 -5.83 -13.61 0.44
CA HIS A 9 -5.33 -13.04 1.70
C HIS A 9 -3.89 -13.48 1.99
N ASN A 10 -3.65 -14.78 2.06
CA ASN A 10 -2.32 -15.32 2.38
C ASN A 10 -1.30 -14.98 1.27
N TYR A 11 -1.73 -14.96 0.00
CA TYR A 11 -0.85 -14.58 -1.11
C TYR A 11 -0.41 -13.11 -1.00
N ALA A 12 -1.34 -12.20 -0.69
CA ALA A 12 -1.06 -10.79 -0.50
C ALA A 12 -0.21 -10.54 0.76
N GLU A 13 -0.50 -11.23 1.86
CA GLU A 13 0.29 -11.18 3.10
C GLU A 13 1.73 -11.60 2.87
N MET A 14 1.96 -12.72 2.17
CA MET A 14 3.29 -13.19 1.80
C MET A 14 4.06 -12.24 0.88
N ALA A 15 3.36 -11.39 0.12
CA ALA A 15 4.00 -10.39 -0.73
C ALA A 15 4.54 -9.20 0.06
N LEU A 16 3.98 -8.91 1.25
CA LEU A 16 4.44 -7.82 2.12
C LEU A 16 5.88 -8.02 2.63
N HIS A 17 6.42 -9.24 2.54
CA HIS A 17 7.80 -9.57 2.86
C HIS A 17 8.78 -9.22 1.72
N GLY A 18 8.60 -8.04 1.10
CA GLY A 18 9.50 -7.52 0.07
C GLY A 18 9.22 -7.97 -1.36
N ARG A 19 8.07 -8.61 -1.63
CA ARG A 19 7.68 -9.12 -2.97
C ARG A 19 6.46 -8.41 -3.55
N VAL A 20 6.11 -7.22 -3.04
CA VAL A 20 4.94 -6.47 -3.52
C VAL A 20 5.03 -6.17 -5.01
N SER A 21 6.22 -5.79 -5.51
CA SER A 21 6.43 -5.53 -6.95
C SER A 21 6.23 -6.76 -7.84
N GLU A 22 6.27 -7.97 -7.29
CA GLU A 22 6.08 -9.22 -8.04
C GLU A 22 4.59 -9.58 -8.20
N VAL A 23 3.73 -9.03 -7.36
CA VAL A 23 2.29 -9.39 -7.31
C VAL A 23 1.36 -8.28 -7.80
N VAL A 24 1.84 -7.04 -7.89
CA VAL A 24 1.09 -5.91 -8.44
C VAL A 24 1.22 -5.86 -9.96
N GLU A 25 0.17 -5.37 -10.63
CA GLU A 25 0.25 -5.19 -12.07
C GLU A 25 1.34 -4.18 -12.44
N PRO A 26 2.25 -4.50 -13.39
CA PRO A 26 3.32 -3.59 -13.78
C PRO A 26 2.85 -2.22 -14.27
N ILE A 27 1.61 -2.12 -14.77
CA ILE A 27 1.01 -0.83 -15.18
C ILE A 27 0.84 0.13 -14.01
N LEU A 28 0.65 -0.38 -12.79
CA LEU A 28 0.56 0.44 -11.58
C LEU A 28 1.90 1.05 -11.19
N LEU A 29 3.00 0.47 -11.68
CA LEU A 29 4.37 0.94 -11.48
C LEU A 29 4.88 1.78 -12.66
N ARG A 30 4.07 1.93 -13.72
CA ARG A 30 4.40 2.76 -14.88
C ARG A 30 3.91 4.18 -14.66
N GLU A 31 4.77 5.16 -14.89
CA GLU A 31 4.35 6.53 -15.15
C GLU A 31 3.81 6.58 -16.59
N ASP A 32 2.56 7.05 -16.77
CA ASP A 32 2.00 7.31 -18.10
C ASP A 32 2.90 8.31 -18.83
N VAL A 33 3.51 7.86 -19.92
CA VAL A 33 4.49 8.60 -20.72
C VAL A 33 3.88 9.86 -21.35
N GLU A 34 2.55 9.97 -21.39
CA GLU A 34 1.86 11.10 -22.05
C GLU A 34 1.83 12.39 -21.23
N SER A 35 2.08 12.36 -19.90
CA SER A 35 1.98 13.58 -19.07
C SER A 35 3.32 14.30 -18.81
N SER A 36 4.46 13.77 -19.26
CA SER A 36 5.79 14.26 -18.83
C SER A 36 6.72 14.62 -19.99
N ILE A 37 6.31 15.56 -20.84
CA ILE A 37 7.22 16.18 -21.82
C ILE A 37 8.29 17.07 -21.13
N HIS A 38 8.22 17.31 -19.82
CA HIS A 38 9.06 18.34 -19.16
C HIS A 38 9.87 17.96 -17.93
N SER A 39 9.82 16.74 -17.40
CA SER A 39 10.53 16.44 -16.13
C SER A 39 11.66 15.43 -16.28
N SER A 40 12.86 15.91 -15.96
CA SER A 40 14.16 15.23 -15.99
C SER A 40 14.19 13.83 -15.34
N HIS A 41 14.85 12.89 -16.02
CA HIS A 41 15.09 11.47 -15.65
C HIS A 41 15.54 11.14 -14.21
N ARG A 42 15.89 12.12 -13.36
CA ARG A 42 16.25 11.92 -11.95
C ARG A 42 15.03 11.93 -11.00
N MET A 43 13.90 12.50 -11.44
CA MET A 43 12.64 12.58 -10.66
C MET A 43 11.93 11.21 -10.58
N ASN A 44 12.15 10.37 -11.59
CA ASN A 44 11.38 9.16 -11.91
C ASN A 44 11.54 8.01 -10.90
N HIS A 45 12.70 7.89 -10.24
CA HIS A 45 12.93 6.82 -9.25
C HIS A 45 12.26 7.12 -7.90
N ILE A 46 12.18 8.40 -7.54
CA ILE A 46 11.58 8.83 -6.27
C ILE A 46 10.05 8.67 -6.34
N GLU A 47 9.44 8.97 -7.48
CA GLU A 47 8.00 8.80 -7.72
C GLU A 47 7.59 7.33 -7.75
N THR A 48 8.36 6.48 -8.46
CA THR A 48 8.17 5.02 -8.43
C THR A 48 8.26 4.44 -7.01
N GLY A 49 9.22 4.91 -6.20
CA GLY A 49 9.36 4.49 -4.80
C GLY A 49 8.15 4.85 -3.94
N LYS A 50 7.61 6.07 -4.09
CA LYS A 50 6.39 6.50 -3.39
C LYS A 50 5.17 5.68 -3.79
N ILE A 51 5.03 5.34 -5.07
CA ILE A 51 3.96 4.47 -5.56
C ILE A 51 4.05 3.09 -4.90
N LEU A 52 5.25 2.51 -4.86
CA LEU A 52 5.47 1.21 -4.21
C LEU A 52 5.14 1.25 -2.72
N ASP A 53 5.57 2.28 -2.00
CA ASP A 53 5.23 2.48 -0.57
C ASP A 53 3.72 2.59 -0.34
N CYS A 54 3.01 3.24 -1.27
CA CYS A 54 1.56 3.35 -1.21
C CYS A 54 0.87 2.01 -1.51
N LEU A 55 1.36 1.24 -2.50
CA LEU A 55 0.86 -0.11 -2.78
C LEU A 55 1.08 -1.05 -1.58
N ILE A 56 2.26 -1.00 -0.94
CA ILE A 56 2.53 -1.74 0.30
C ILE A 56 1.49 -1.38 1.37
N SER A 57 1.19 -0.08 1.54
CA SER A 57 0.23 0.39 2.53
C SER A 57 -1.21 -0.06 2.22
N ILE A 58 -1.62 0.01 0.95
CA ILE A 58 -2.94 -0.47 0.50
C ILE A 58 -3.07 -1.98 0.71
N ILE A 59 -2.04 -2.77 0.38
CA ILE A 59 -2.05 -4.22 0.57
C ILE A 59 -2.14 -4.56 2.06
N LYS A 60 -1.43 -3.85 2.95
CA LYS A 60 -1.55 -4.03 4.41
C LYS A 60 -3.00 -3.83 4.88
N ILE A 61 -3.66 -2.77 4.40
CA ILE A 61 -5.09 -2.52 4.70
C ILE A 61 -5.95 -3.66 4.15
N GLY A 62 -5.72 -4.08 2.90
CA GLY A 62 -6.45 -5.18 2.27
C GLY A 62 -6.33 -6.50 3.02
N VAL A 63 -5.12 -6.84 3.49
CA VAL A 63 -4.87 -8.02 4.35
C VAL A 63 -5.64 -7.89 5.66
N ALA A 64 -5.55 -6.74 6.34
CA ALA A 64 -6.29 -6.51 7.59
C ALA A 64 -7.82 -6.53 7.42
N CYS A 65 -8.34 -6.21 6.24
CA CYS A 65 -9.77 -6.29 5.92
C CYS A 65 -10.24 -7.70 5.53
N SER A 66 -9.32 -8.58 5.13
CA SER A 66 -9.63 -9.90 4.59
C SER A 66 -9.35 -11.05 5.55
N VAL A 67 -9.06 -10.74 6.82
CA VAL A 67 -8.97 -11.73 7.90
C VAL A 67 -10.27 -12.56 7.95
N GLU A 68 -10.12 -13.88 8.12
CA GLU A 68 -11.23 -14.83 8.04
C GLU A 68 -12.35 -14.47 9.02
N LEU A 69 -11.99 -14.22 10.28
CA LEU A 69 -12.93 -13.87 11.33
C LEU A 69 -13.35 -12.39 11.22
N PRO A 70 -14.66 -12.09 11.04
CA PRO A 70 -15.13 -10.71 10.87
C PRO A 70 -14.75 -9.77 12.02
N ARG A 71 -14.70 -10.29 13.25
CA ARG A 71 -14.37 -9.54 14.47
C ARG A 71 -12.89 -9.13 14.58
N GLU A 72 -12.02 -9.75 13.79
CA GLU A 72 -10.57 -9.47 13.76
C GLU A 72 -10.20 -8.53 12.61
N ARG A 73 -11.15 -8.22 11.73
CA ARG A 73 -10.93 -7.27 10.63
C ARG A 73 -10.76 -5.87 11.18
N MET A 74 -9.93 -5.08 10.50
CA MET A 74 -9.77 -3.66 10.79
C MET A 74 -11.13 -2.93 10.72
N ASP A 75 -11.37 -2.03 11.65
CA ASP A 75 -12.58 -1.21 11.66
C ASP A 75 -12.68 -0.35 10.39
N MET A 76 -13.86 -0.34 9.76
CA MET A 76 -14.05 0.33 8.47
C MET A 76 -13.84 1.86 8.53
N SER A 77 -14.07 2.49 9.69
CA SER A 77 -13.78 3.93 9.85
C SER A 77 -12.27 4.19 9.79
N ILE A 78 -11.46 3.28 10.35
CA ILE A 78 -9.99 3.32 10.29
C ILE A 78 -9.51 3.05 8.87
N VAL A 79 -10.09 2.05 8.19
CA VAL A 79 -9.80 1.74 6.78
C VAL A 79 -9.98 2.98 5.89
N VAL A 80 -11.13 3.66 6.01
CA VAL A 80 -11.40 4.87 5.22
C VAL A 80 -10.43 6.00 5.55
N ALA A 81 -10.10 6.19 6.83
CA ALA A 81 -9.15 7.21 7.26
C ALA A 81 -7.73 6.97 6.69
N GLU A 82 -7.25 5.72 6.73
CA GLU A 82 -5.94 5.34 6.20
C GLU A 82 -5.89 5.42 4.67
N LEU A 83 -6.95 5.00 3.97
CA LEU A 83 -7.04 5.16 2.51
C LEU A 83 -7.02 6.64 2.09
N HIS A 84 -7.74 7.51 2.82
CA HIS A 84 -7.65 8.96 2.60
C HIS A 84 -6.24 9.49 2.84
N ARG A 85 -5.58 9.04 3.91
CA ARG A 85 -4.19 9.41 4.20
C ARG A 85 -3.25 9.01 3.07
N ILE A 86 -3.36 7.79 2.55
CA ILE A 86 -2.54 7.29 1.43
C ILE A 86 -2.78 8.14 0.17
N ARG A 87 -4.05 8.42 -0.16
CA ARG A 87 -4.40 9.31 -1.28
C ARG A 87 -3.77 10.69 -1.12
N ASP A 88 -3.87 11.30 0.05
CA ASP A 88 -3.33 12.64 0.28
C ASP A 88 -1.79 12.68 0.16
N ILE A 89 -1.10 11.60 0.56
CA ILE A 89 0.35 11.45 0.37
C ILE A 89 0.69 11.35 -1.12
N LEU A 90 -0.06 10.54 -1.89
CA LEU A 90 0.15 10.38 -3.33
C LEU A 90 -0.12 11.66 -4.11
N SER A 91 -1.20 12.38 -3.78
CA SER A 91 -1.55 13.65 -4.44
C SER A 91 -0.65 14.82 -4.03
N GLY A 92 0.31 14.62 -3.12
CA GLY A 92 1.19 15.67 -2.62
C GLY A 92 0.47 16.73 -1.78
N THR A 93 -0.74 16.44 -1.29
CA THR A 93 -1.54 17.39 -0.50
C THR A 93 -1.18 17.37 0.99
N ARG A 94 -0.49 16.32 1.48
CA ARG A 94 0.03 16.25 2.85
C ARG A 94 1.50 16.66 2.97
N ILE A 95 1.72 17.82 3.60
CA ILE A 95 3.02 18.30 4.07
C ILE A 95 3.41 17.51 5.33
N ARG A 96 4.48 16.69 5.23
CA ARG A 96 5.41 16.06 6.21
C ARG A 96 5.16 16.02 7.75
N GLY A 97 3.97 16.29 8.28
CA GLY A 97 3.77 16.65 9.69
C GLY A 97 3.05 15.67 10.61
N GLN A 98 2.68 14.46 10.18
CA GLN A 98 1.98 13.51 11.06
C GLN A 98 2.45 12.06 10.83
N GLN A 99 3.62 11.73 11.38
CA GLN A 99 3.88 10.39 11.88
C GLN A 99 3.58 10.43 13.38
N GLU A 100 2.39 9.97 13.78
CA GLU A 100 2.18 9.55 15.16
C GLU A 100 2.20 8.02 15.17
N ASN A 101 3.09 7.51 16.03
CA ASN A 101 3.43 6.11 16.19
C ASN A 101 2.21 5.28 16.57
N VAL A 102 1.85 4.29 15.76
CA VAL A 102 1.14 3.10 16.25
C VAL A 102 2.21 2.07 16.58
N SER A 103 2.95 2.30 17.67
CA SER A 103 3.67 1.21 18.33
C SER A 103 2.62 0.40 19.09
N LEU A 104 2.37 -0.80 18.59
CA LEU A 104 1.63 -1.85 19.27
C LEU A 104 2.11 -1.96 20.73
N ARG A 105 1.20 -1.74 21.67
CA ARG A 105 1.40 -2.14 23.06
C ARG A 105 1.28 -3.66 23.12
N GLU A 106 2.41 -4.35 23.19
CA GLU A 106 2.45 -5.73 23.69
C GLU A 106 2.22 -5.69 25.21
N GLY A 107 1.17 -6.37 25.66
CA GLY A 107 0.90 -6.60 27.07
C GLY A 107 1.72 -7.78 27.58
N ALA A 108 2.37 -7.59 28.72
CA ALA A 108 2.72 -8.63 29.67
C ALA A 108 1.69 -8.61 30.80
#